data_AF-A0A0Q7DH91-F1
#
_entry.id   AF-A0A0Q7DH91-F1
#
_cell.length_a   1.000
_cell.length_b   1.000
_cell.length_c   1.000
_cell.angle_alpha   90.00
_cell.angle_beta   90.00
_cell.angle_gamma   90.00
#
_symmetry.space_group_name_H-M   'P 1'
#
loop_
_entity.id
_entity.type
_entity.pdbx_description
1 polymer ?
#
loop_
_entity_poly.entity_id
_entity_poly.type
_entity_poly.pdbx_seq_one_letter_code
_entity_poly.pdbx_strand_id
1 'polypeptide(L)'
;MEPVYAAESAIDKIAVEFRAWGRKRPRTLNAREALAVLQFEATFIAVAACNLANGKPLTAEDRQRLLVAAQRFDVLADEAIG
;
A
#
# COMPACT_ATOMS: atom_id res chain seq x y z
N MET A 1 -24.87 -1.75 39.54
CA MET A 1 -23.73 -1.29 38.73
C MET A 1 -23.88 -2.01 37.40
N GLU A 2 -24.37 -1.25 36.43
CA GLU A 2 -25.27 -1.66 35.35
C GLU A 2 -24.54 -2.11 34.07
N PRO A 3 -25.17 -2.96 33.22
CA PRO A 3 -24.63 -3.57 32.00
C PRO A 3 -23.97 -2.62 30.98
N VAL A 4 -24.26 -1.31 31.06
CA VAL A 4 -23.64 -0.27 30.24
C VAL A 4 -22.11 -0.26 30.39
N TYR A 5 -21.60 -0.43 31.61
CA TYR A 5 -20.14 -0.45 31.88
C TYR A 5 -19.46 -1.69 31.29
N ALA A 6 -20.19 -2.81 31.20
CA ALA A 6 -19.70 -4.05 30.59
C ALA A 6 -19.66 -3.96 29.05
N ALA A 7 -20.62 -3.26 28.43
CA ALA A 7 -20.63 -3.02 26.99
C ALA A 7 -19.51 -2.06 26.56
N GLU A 8 -19.28 -0.99 27.32
CA GLU A 8 -18.20 -0.02 27.07
C GLU A 8 -16.82 -0.70 27.19
N SER A 9 -16.64 -1.55 28.21
CA SER A 9 -15.42 -2.36 28.38
C SER A 9 -15.23 -3.41 27.27
N ALA A 10 -16.31 -3.96 26.71
CA ALA A 10 -16.24 -4.90 25.59
C ALA A 10 -15.81 -4.20 24.29
N ILE A 11 -16.30 -2.99 24.03
CA ILE A 11 -15.90 -2.18 22.87
C ILE A 11 -14.41 -1.84 22.95
N ASP A 12 -13.92 -1.45 24.12
CA ASP A 12 -12.50 -1.16 24.33
C ASP A 12 -11.61 -2.39 24.08
N LYS A 13 -12.04 -3.57 24.54
CA LYS A 13 -11.32 -4.82 24.28
C LYS A 13 -11.28 -5.15 22.79
N ILE A 14 -12.40 -5.01 22.08
CA ILE A 14 -12.46 -5.22 20.63
C ILE A 14 -11.52 -4.24 19.92
N ALA A 15 -11.48 -2.97 20.31
CA ALA A 15 -10.60 -1.97 19.71
C ALA A 15 -9.12 -2.31 19.96
N VAL A 16 -8.75 -2.79 21.16
CA VAL A 16 -7.40 -3.23 21.49
C VAL A 16 -7.00 -4.46 20.68
N GLU A 17 -7.88 -5.46 20.61
CA GLU A 17 -7.64 -6.69 19.85
C GLU A 17 -7.54 -6.42 18.34
N PHE A 18 -8.37 -5.53 17.80
CA PHE A 18 -8.33 -5.13 16.40
C PHE A 18 -7.01 -4.43 16.05
N ARG A 19 -6.52 -3.53 16.92
CA ARG A 19 -5.20 -2.90 16.77
C ARG A 19 -4.06 -3.93 16.86
N ALA A 20 -4.18 -4.91 17.75
CA ALA A 20 -3.21 -5.99 17.89
C ALA A 20 -3.23 -6.93 16.67
N TRP A 21 -4.39 -7.17 16.08
CA TRP A 21 -4.54 -7.95 14.85
C TRP A 21 -3.95 -7.24 13.64
N GLY A 22 -4.15 -5.92 13.49
CA GLY A 22 -3.50 -5.12 12.46
C GLY A 22 -1.97 -5.27 12.46
N ARG A 23 -1.35 -5.29 13.65
CA ARG A 23 0.10 -5.52 13.82
C ARG A 23 0.58 -6.95 13.54
N LYS A 24 -0.33 -7.94 13.58
CA LYS A 24 -0.04 -9.37 13.36
C LYS A 24 -0.54 -9.86 12.01
N ARG A 25 -1.09 -8.97 11.17
CA ARG A 25 -1.68 -9.38 9.90
C ARG A 25 -0.57 -10.00 9.04
N PRO A 26 -0.80 -11.21 8.47
CA PRO A 26 0.15 -11.79 7.54
C PRO A 26 0.40 -10.78 6.41
N ARG A 27 1.67 -10.51 6.12
CA ARG A 27 2.03 -9.69 4.95
C ARG A 27 1.34 -10.29 3.72
N THR A 28 0.68 -9.45 2.96
CA THR A 28 -0.09 -9.83 1.77
C THR A 28 0.84 -10.35 0.67
N LEU A 29 2.07 -9.83 0.61
CA LEU A 29 3.12 -10.28 -0.29
C LEU A 29 4.37 -10.71 0.49
N ASN A 30 5.06 -11.74 0.00
CA ASN A 30 6.40 -12.04 0.48
C ASN A 30 7.42 -11.07 -0.15
N ALA A 31 8.62 -10.97 0.45
CA ALA A 31 9.64 -10.00 0.01
C ALA A 31 10.03 -10.16 -1.47
N ARG A 32 10.01 -11.38 -2.01
CA ARG A 32 10.34 -11.64 -3.42
C ARG A 32 9.26 -11.09 -4.35
N GLU A 33 7.99 -11.30 -4.00
CA GLU A 33 6.85 -10.78 -4.77
C GLU A 33 6.83 -9.25 -4.75
N ALA A 34 7.05 -8.65 -3.58
CA ALA A 34 7.17 -7.19 -3.44
C ALA A 34 8.30 -6.62 -4.31
N LEU A 35 9.48 -7.25 -4.31
CA LEU A 35 10.61 -6.83 -5.15
C LEU A 35 10.33 -7.02 -6.65
N ALA A 36 9.59 -8.06 -7.04
CA ALA A 36 9.21 -8.28 -8.43
C ALA A 36 8.26 -7.18 -8.94
N VAL A 37 7.25 -6.80 -8.13
CA VAL A 37 6.38 -5.66 -8.43
C VAL A 37 7.20 -4.38 -8.51
N LEU A 38 8.10 -4.15 -7.54
CA LEU A 38 8.95 -2.96 -7.52
C LEU A 38 9.79 -2.83 -8.80
N GLN A 39 10.42 -3.92 -9.24
CA GLN A 39 11.25 -3.94 -10.45
C GLN A 39 10.44 -3.58 -11.70
N PHE A 40 9.24 -4.14 -11.83
CA PHE A 40 8.37 -3.89 -12.98
C PHE A 40 7.94 -2.42 -13.04
N GLU A 41 7.45 -1.87 -11.93
CA GLU A 41 7.00 -0.48 -11.87
C GLU A 41 8.15 0.52 -12.04
N ALA A 42 9.31 0.25 -11.44
CA ALA A 42 10.50 1.09 -11.59
C ALA A 42 10.95 1.18 -13.06
N THR A 43 10.86 0.08 -13.80
CA THR A 43 11.19 0.04 -15.23
C THR A 43 10.23 0.91 -16.04
N PHE A 44 8.93 0.82 -15.76
CA PHE A 44 7.93 1.66 -16.44
C PHE A 44 8.16 3.16 -16.16
N ILE A 45 8.41 3.52 -14.90
CA ILE A 45 8.68 4.90 -14.50
C ILE A 45 9.94 5.44 -15.16
N ALA A 46 11.01 4.63 -15.24
CA ALA A 46 12.25 5.02 -15.92
C ALA A 46 12.00 5.32 -17.41
N VAL A 47 11.22 4.49 -18.10
CA VAL A 47 10.85 4.71 -19.51
C VAL A 47 10.00 5.97 -19.66
N ALA A 48 9.01 6.17 -18.80
CA ALA A 48 8.16 7.35 -18.81
C ALA A 48 8.98 8.64 -18.56
N ALA A 49 9.91 8.62 -17.62
CA ALA A 49 10.82 9.73 -17.34
C ALA A 49 11.74 10.02 -18.52
N CYS A 50 12.32 8.99 -19.15
CA CYS A 50 13.12 9.13 -20.37
C CYS A 50 12.30 9.76 -21.52
N ASN A 51 11.05 9.35 -21.70
CA ASN A 51 10.18 9.93 -22.71
C ASN A 51 9.96 11.43 -22.47
N LEU A 52 9.60 11.80 -21.24
CA LEU A 52 9.41 13.20 -20.85
C LEU A 52 10.68 14.04 -21.05
N ALA A 53 11.85 13.51 -20.65
CA ALA A 53 13.13 14.19 -20.82
C ALA A 53 13.49 14.41 -22.30
N ASN A 54 13.06 13.51 -23.19
CA ASN A 54 13.26 13.63 -24.63
C ASN A 54 12.13 14.40 -25.34
N GLY A 55 11.27 15.11 -24.59
CA GLY A 55 10.17 15.90 -25.15
C GLY A 55 9.01 15.08 -25.71
N LYS A 56 8.96 13.78 -25.42
CA LYS A 56 7.85 12.90 -25.79
C LYS A 56 6.78 12.97 -24.69
N PRO A 57 5.62 13.61 -24.92
CA PRO A 57 4.57 13.64 -23.93
C PRO A 57 4.02 12.23 -23.70
N LEU A 58 3.67 11.93 -22.46
CA LEU A 58 3.00 10.67 -22.13
C LEU A 58 1.60 10.65 -22.77
N THR A 59 1.13 9.46 -23.15
CA THR A 59 -0.28 9.29 -23.52
C THR A 59 -1.17 9.38 -22.27
N ALA A 60 -2.49 9.48 -22.46
CA ALA A 60 -3.42 9.45 -21.31
C ALA A 60 -3.35 8.09 -20.58
N GLU A 61 -3.18 7.00 -21.33
CA GLU A 61 -3.02 5.65 -20.79
C GLU A 61 -1.73 5.51 -19.98
N ASP A 62 -0.60 6.01 -20.51
CA ASP A 62 0.68 5.99 -19.79
C ASP A 62 0.63 6.82 -18.51
N ARG A 63 -0.03 7.99 -18.54
CA ARG A 63 -0.25 8.81 -17.34
C ARG A 63 -1.06 8.07 -16.28
N GLN A 64 -2.17 7.45 -16.68
CA GLN A 64 -3.00 6.66 -15.79
C GLN A 64 -2.18 5.52 -15.16
N ARG A 65 -1.39 4.82 -15.98
CA ARG A 65 -0.53 3.73 -15.52
C ARG A 65 0.56 4.20 -14.56
N LEU A 66 1.13 5.39 -14.78
CA LEU A 66 2.11 6.00 -13.86
C LEU A 66 1.50 6.27 -12.48
N LEU A 67 0.26 6.77 -12.44
CA LEU A 67 -0.46 7.00 -11.19
C LEU A 67 -0.76 5.68 -10.46
N VAL A 68 -1.15 4.63 -11.20
CA VAL A 68 -1.34 3.29 -10.63
C VAL A 68 -0.02 2.72 -10.10
N ALA A 69 1.08 2.91 -10.80
CA ALA A 69 2.41 2.49 -10.35
C ALA A 69 2.81 3.18 -9.04
N ALA A 70 2.56 4.49 -8.93
CA ALA A 70 2.80 5.25 -7.70
C ALA A 70 1.95 4.71 -6.53
N GLN A 71 0.65 4.48 -6.75
CA GLN A 71 -0.23 3.88 -5.73
C GLN A 71 0.26 2.51 -5.26
N ARG A 72 0.82 1.69 -6.16
CA ARG A 72 1.38 0.38 -5.80
C ARG A 72 2.62 0.51 -4.92
N PHE A 73 3.46 1.52 -5.13
CA PHE A 73 4.58 1.79 -4.23
C PHE A 73 4.12 2.19 -2.83
N ASP A 74 3.07 3.02 -2.71
CA ASP A 74 2.53 3.39 -1.41
C ASP A 74 2.02 2.16 -0.64
N VAL A 75 1.32 1.25 -1.32
CA VAL A 75 0.85 -0.01 -0.73
C VAL A 75 2.03 -0.89 -0.31
N LEU A 76 3.05 -1.04 -1.16
CA LEU A 76 4.25 -1.81 -0.81
C LEU A 76 5.02 -1.20 0.37
N ALA A 77 5.09 0.13 0.45
CA ALA A 77 5.74 0.84 1.54
C ALA A 77 4.98 0.64 2.86
N ASP A 78 3.65 0.73 2.84
CA ASP A 78 2.79 0.44 3.98
C ASP A 78 2.95 -1.01 4.45
N GLU A 79 2.98 -1.99 3.55
CA GLU A 79 3.18 -3.39 3.90
C GLU A 79 4.60 -3.70 4.44
N ALA A 80 5.61 -2.98 3.97
CA ALA A 80 7.01 -3.24 4.30
C ALA A 80 7.49 -2.51 5.55
N ILE A 81 7.04 -1.26 5.75
CA ILE A 81 7.54 -0.32 6.77
C ILE A 81 6.45 0.04 7.80
N GLY A 82 5.16 0.02 7.42
CA GLY A 82 4.02 0.30 8.31
C GLY A 82 3.73 -0.81 9.32
#